data_AF-A0A830ECX3-F1
#
_entry.id   AF-A0A830ECX3-F1
#
_cell.length_a   1.000
_cell.length_b   1.000
_cell.length_c   1.000
_cell.angle_alpha   90.00
_cell.angle_beta   90.00
_cell.angle_gamma   90.00
#
_symmetry.space_group_name_H-M   'P 1'
#
loop_
_entity.id
_entity.type
_entity.pdbx_description
1 polymer ?
#
loop_
_entity_poly.entity_id
_entity_poly.type
_entity_poly.pdbx_seq_one_letter_code
_entity_poly.pdbx_strand_id
1 'polypeptide(L)'
;MVDSSEGSAPPDNLSDTLIQRIDALGLPELKSVLSYVERRIEALRTPIEEEIEATAAGEVLKIEDHGAYALVRKHPPNPEGPGVNTDRVSLYHVRREHRMDGTESLHWAYLGDVHNAQQIRCGSCGGILDKEASVCPHCGAENPKYTETEE
;
A
#
# COMPACT_ATOMS: atom_id res chain seq x y z
N MET A 1 37.73 -36.71 0.90
CA MET A 1 36.51 -36.05 0.40
C MET A 1 35.54 -36.06 1.56
N VAL A 2 35.35 -34.91 2.21
CA VAL A 2 34.38 -34.77 3.31
C VAL A 2 33.10 -34.30 2.67
N ASP A 3 32.05 -35.11 2.84
CA ASP A 3 30.69 -34.84 2.38
C ASP A 3 30.08 -33.80 3.33
N SER A 4 30.24 -32.52 2.99
CA SER A 4 29.58 -31.42 3.70
C SER A 4 28.17 -31.25 3.15
N SER A 5 27.26 -32.15 3.52
CA SER A 5 25.83 -31.84 3.50
C SER A 5 25.54 -30.98 4.73
N GLU A 6 25.96 -29.72 4.70
CA GLU A 6 25.54 -28.71 5.67
C GLU A 6 24.05 -28.47 5.48
N GLY A 7 23.23 -29.25 6.19
CA GLY A 7 21.85 -28.86 6.48
C GLY A 7 21.93 -27.55 7.27
N SER A 8 21.39 -26.46 6.71
CA SER A 8 21.35 -25.16 7.38
C SER A 8 20.85 -25.34 8.82
N ALA A 9 21.64 -24.91 9.79
CA ALA A 9 21.26 -24.94 11.19
C ALA A 9 19.88 -24.25 11.36
N PRO A 10 18.95 -24.85 12.12
CA PRO A 10 17.64 -24.27 12.33
C PRO A 10 17.77 -22.92 13.05
N PRO A 11 16.86 -21.97 12.78
CA PRO A 11 16.91 -20.65 13.41
C PRO A 11 16.72 -20.75 14.93
N ASP A 12 17.53 -19.98 15.68
CA ASP A 12 17.67 -20.04 17.15
C ASP A 12 16.38 -19.74 17.94
N ASN A 13 15.33 -19.28 17.28
CA ASN A 13 14.05 -18.92 17.90
C ASN A 13 13.00 -20.05 17.89
N LEU A 14 13.31 -21.22 17.32
CA LEU A 14 12.40 -22.36 17.29
C LEU A 14 12.72 -23.37 18.39
N SER A 15 11.70 -23.92 19.03
CA SER A 15 11.87 -24.99 20.01
C SER A 15 12.33 -26.30 19.34
N ASP A 16 13.19 -27.08 20.00
CA ASP A 16 13.67 -28.38 19.52
C ASP A 16 12.55 -29.34 19.13
N THR A 17 11.42 -29.34 19.87
CA THR A 17 10.26 -30.19 19.56
C THR A 17 9.61 -29.81 18.22
N LEU A 18 9.60 -28.53 17.86
CA LEU A 18 9.07 -28.07 16.58
C LEU A 18 10.02 -28.42 15.43
N ILE A 19 11.32 -28.26 15.64
CA ILE A 19 12.37 -28.65 14.68
C ILE A 19 12.22 -30.14 14.34
N GLN A 20 12.19 -31.01 15.36
CA GLN A 20 12.02 -32.45 15.16
C GLN A 20 10.74 -32.81 14.41
N ARG A 21 9.64 -32.05 14.62
CA ARG A 21 8.38 -32.27 13.90
C ARG A 21 8.49 -31.85 12.44
N ILE A 22 9.17 -30.74 12.14
CA ILE A 22 9.38 -30.26 10.77
C ILE A 22 10.31 -31.21 10.01
N ASP A 23 11.39 -31.68 10.64
CA ASP A 23 12.37 -32.62 10.05
C ASP A 23 11.75 -33.98 9.70
N ALA A 24 10.68 -34.37 10.38
CA ALA A 24 9.95 -35.61 10.11
C ALA A 24 8.98 -35.51 8.91
N LEU A 25 8.74 -34.31 8.36
CA LEU A 25 7.79 -34.10 7.28
C LEU A 25 8.39 -34.44 5.91
N GLY A 26 7.55 -34.99 5.04
CA GLY A 26 7.88 -35.13 3.62
C GLY A 26 7.80 -33.80 2.86
N LEU A 27 8.44 -33.72 1.69
CA LEU A 27 8.43 -32.52 0.84
C LEU A 27 7.02 -31.93 0.55
N PRO A 28 5.96 -32.73 0.26
CA PRO A 28 4.61 -32.19 0.05
C PRO A 28 4.02 -31.53 1.30
N GLU A 29 4.31 -32.11 2.48
CA GLU A 29 3.85 -31.58 3.76
C GLU A 29 4.61 -30.30 4.12
N LEU A 30 5.93 -30.26 3.88
CA LEU A 30 6.74 -29.04 4.05
C LEU A 30 6.21 -27.89 3.19
N LYS A 31 5.85 -28.14 1.92
CA LYS A 31 5.23 -27.11 1.05
C LYS A 31 3.89 -26.62 1.60
N SER A 32 3.11 -27.53 2.18
CA SER A 32 1.81 -27.19 2.79
C SER A 32 2.00 -26.36 4.06
N VAL A 33 3.01 -26.69 4.88
CA VAL A 33 3.40 -25.91 6.06
C VAL A 33 3.89 -24.53 5.64
N LEU A 34 4.75 -24.41 4.63
CA LEU A 34 5.22 -23.12 4.12
C LEU A 34 4.05 -22.22 3.75
N SER A 35 3.12 -22.71 2.92
CA SER A 35 1.94 -21.95 2.50
C SER A 35 1.04 -21.55 3.69
N TYR A 36 0.89 -22.44 4.68
CA TYR A 36 0.14 -22.11 5.90
C TYR A 36 0.84 -21.04 6.74
N VAL A 37 2.16 -21.14 6.91
CA VAL A 37 2.98 -20.18 7.65
C VAL A 37 2.94 -18.81 6.98
N GLU A 38 3.11 -18.73 5.66
CA GLU A 38 2.99 -17.47 4.90
C GLU A 38 1.63 -16.81 5.13
N ARG A 39 0.53 -17.57 5.02
CA ARG A 39 -0.82 -17.05 5.29
C ARG A 39 -0.99 -16.62 6.75
N ARG A 40 -0.39 -17.36 7.70
CA ARG A 40 -0.49 -17.02 9.13
C ARG A 40 0.30 -15.76 9.46
N ILE A 41 1.48 -15.58 8.86
CA ILE A 41 2.28 -14.36 8.95
C ILE A 41 1.44 -13.19 8.42
N GLU A 42 0.87 -13.32 7.21
CA GLU A 42 0.07 -12.24 6.62
C GLU A 42 -1.14 -11.86 7.49
N ALA A 43 -1.84 -12.84 8.06
CA ALA A 43 -2.97 -12.60 8.96
C ALA A 43 -2.58 -11.98 10.32
N LEU A 44 -1.31 -12.02 10.70
CA LEU A 44 -0.80 -11.44 11.94
C LEU A 44 -0.11 -10.10 11.74
N ARG A 45 0.26 -9.76 10.50
CA ARG A 45 0.82 -8.45 10.17
C ARG A 45 -0.22 -7.36 10.39
N THR A 46 0.25 -6.18 10.73
CA THR A 46 -0.54 -4.95 10.63
C THR A 46 -1.01 -4.81 9.18
N PRO A 47 -2.27 -4.41 8.91
CA PRO A 47 -2.71 -4.09 7.56
C PRO A 47 -1.81 -3.05 6.87
N ILE A 48 -1.59 -3.17 5.57
CA ILE A 48 -0.62 -2.29 4.87
C ILE A 48 -1.11 -0.85 4.87
N GLU A 49 -2.42 -0.66 4.90
CA GLU A 49 -3.09 0.63 4.97
C GLU A 49 -2.71 1.38 6.25
N GLU A 50 -2.73 0.70 7.41
CA GLU A 50 -2.35 1.30 8.69
C GLU A 50 -0.88 1.72 8.70
N GLU A 51 0.01 0.89 8.15
CA GLU A 51 1.44 1.24 8.02
C GLU A 51 1.66 2.42 7.05
N ILE A 52 0.91 2.46 5.94
CA ILE A 52 0.95 3.53 4.96
C ILE A 52 0.51 4.84 5.60
N GLU A 53 -0.62 4.87 6.30
CA GLU A 53 -1.14 6.06 6.96
C GLU A 53 -0.19 6.58 8.05
N ALA A 54 0.43 5.67 8.81
CA ALA A 54 1.36 6.04 9.87
C ALA A 54 2.69 6.63 9.35
N THR A 55 3.13 6.26 8.14
CA THR A 55 4.49 6.57 7.65
C THR A 55 4.54 7.46 6.40
N ALA A 56 3.40 7.71 5.75
CA ALA A 56 3.37 8.52 4.55
C ALA A 56 3.82 9.96 4.82
N ALA A 57 4.69 10.49 3.96
CA ALA A 57 4.97 11.91 3.92
C ALA A 57 3.89 12.64 3.11
N GLY A 58 3.23 13.62 3.72
CA GLY A 58 2.13 14.37 3.10
C GLY A 58 0.77 13.82 3.50
N GLU A 59 -0.24 14.00 2.65
CA GLU A 59 -1.63 13.61 2.94
C GLU A 59 -2.08 12.48 2.02
N VAL A 60 -2.44 11.34 2.59
CA VAL A 60 -2.96 10.19 1.84
C VAL A 60 -4.42 10.45 1.46
N LEU A 61 -4.72 10.31 0.17
CA LEU A 61 -6.07 10.54 -0.39
C LEU A 61 -6.83 9.24 -0.61
N LYS A 62 -6.13 8.20 -1.07
CA LYS A 62 -6.71 6.90 -1.36
C LYS A 62 -5.65 5.82 -1.33
N ILE A 63 -6.00 4.68 -0.73
CA ILE A 63 -5.22 3.45 -0.75
C ILE A 63 -6.07 2.38 -1.47
N GLU A 64 -5.47 1.69 -2.42
CA GLU A 64 -6.05 0.51 -3.07
C GLU A 64 -5.13 -0.67 -2.76
N ASP A 65 -5.54 -1.53 -1.83
CA ASP A 65 -4.79 -2.72 -1.45
C ASP A 65 -5.02 -3.87 -2.43
N HIS A 66 -3.93 -4.47 -2.88
CA HIS A 66 -3.87 -5.63 -3.77
C HIS A 66 -3.14 -6.83 -3.11
N GLY A 67 -3.00 -6.82 -1.77
CA GLY A 67 -2.41 -7.86 -0.95
C GLY A 67 -0.88 -7.85 -0.96
N ALA A 68 -0.26 -8.07 -2.12
CA ALA A 68 1.21 -8.04 -2.23
C ALA A 68 1.78 -6.61 -2.28
N TYR A 69 0.94 -5.65 -2.65
CA TYR A 69 1.27 -4.24 -2.77
C TYR A 69 -0.01 -3.41 -2.67
N ALA A 70 0.14 -2.10 -2.46
CA ALA A 70 -0.94 -1.14 -2.54
C ALA A 70 -0.60 -0.02 -3.53
N LEU A 71 -1.63 0.52 -4.18
CA LEU A 71 -1.54 1.77 -4.94
C LEU A 71 -2.02 2.93 -4.07
N VAL A 72 -1.16 3.92 -3.87
CA VAL A 72 -1.42 5.05 -2.97
C VAL A 72 -1.43 6.35 -3.75
N ARG A 73 -2.52 7.10 -3.66
CA ARG A 73 -2.59 8.49 -4.10
C ARG A 73 -2.42 9.40 -2.89
N LYS A 74 -1.52 10.38 -3.00
CA LYS A 74 -1.30 11.35 -1.93
C LYS A 74 -0.96 12.75 -2.45
N HIS A 75 -1.29 13.76 -1.67
CA HIS A 75 -0.67 15.08 -1.83
C HIS A 75 0.75 15.03 -1.25
N PRO A 76 1.78 15.39 -2.03
CA PRO A 76 3.13 15.46 -1.50
C PRO A 76 3.27 16.65 -0.53
N PRO A 77 4.27 16.62 0.37
CA PRO A 77 4.60 17.78 1.18
C PRO A 77 4.81 19.04 0.31
N ASN A 78 4.40 20.19 0.82
CA ASN A 78 4.59 21.45 0.12
C ASN A 78 6.10 21.78 0.06
N PRO A 79 6.69 22.05 -1.13
CA PRO A 79 8.10 22.41 -1.22
C PRO A 79 8.44 23.77 -0.61
N GLU A 80 7.47 24.70 -0.54
CA GLU A 80 7.70 26.08 -0.11
C GLU A 80 7.36 26.36 1.35
N GLY A 81 6.85 25.37 2.09
CA GLY A 81 6.43 25.61 3.47
C GLY A 81 5.69 24.46 4.14
N PRO A 82 5.05 24.73 5.28
CA PRO A 82 4.27 23.72 5.99
C PRO A 82 3.04 23.29 5.18
N GLY A 83 2.57 22.07 5.45
CA GLY A 83 1.40 21.50 4.80
C GLY A 83 1.72 20.68 3.55
N VAL A 84 0.70 20.46 2.73
CA VAL A 84 0.77 19.62 1.54
C VAL A 84 0.46 20.43 0.28
N ASN A 85 0.99 20.00 -0.86
CA ASN A 85 0.64 20.58 -2.15
C ASN A 85 -0.64 19.93 -2.66
N THR A 86 -1.76 20.62 -2.50
CA THR A 86 -3.10 20.19 -2.94
C THR A 86 -3.30 20.24 -4.45
N ASP A 87 -2.47 20.99 -5.18
CA ASP A 87 -2.57 21.11 -6.64
C ASP A 87 -2.05 19.86 -7.37
N ARG A 88 -1.28 19.03 -6.67
CA ARG A 88 -0.65 17.83 -7.23
C ARG A 88 -1.07 16.59 -6.47
N VAL A 89 -1.55 15.58 -7.19
CA VAL A 89 -1.75 14.24 -6.66
C VAL A 89 -0.74 13.30 -7.27
N SER A 90 0.07 12.68 -6.44
CA SER A 90 1.11 11.74 -6.86
C SER A 90 0.66 10.31 -6.57
N LEU A 91 0.86 9.42 -7.54
CA LEU A 91 0.57 7.99 -7.43
C LEU A 91 1.85 7.22 -7.09
N TYR A 92 1.73 6.28 -6.14
CA TYR A 92 2.82 5.42 -5.70
C TYR A 92 2.40 3.96 -5.71
N HIS A 93 3.34 3.08 -6.02
CA HIS A 93 3.28 1.66 -5.75
C HIS A 93 4.05 1.37 -4.46
N VAL A 94 3.34 0.88 -3.45
CA VAL A 94 3.89 0.64 -2.10
C VAL A 94 3.88 -0.85 -1.81
N ARG A 95 5.02 -1.39 -1.38
CA ARG A 95 5.16 -2.80 -1.00
C ARG A 95 5.95 -2.92 0.30
N ARG A 96 5.71 -3.99 1.06
CA ARG A 96 6.61 -4.37 2.15
C ARG A 96 7.90 -4.94 1.58
N GLU A 97 9.02 -4.51 2.15
CA GLU A 97 10.34 -5.01 1.84
C GLU A 97 11.03 -5.48 3.12
N HIS A 98 11.43 -6.76 3.12
CA HIS A 98 12.27 -7.35 4.15
C HIS A 98 13.68 -6.79 4.04
N ARG A 99 14.16 -6.20 5.12
CA ARG A 99 15.56 -5.83 5.26
C ARG A 99 16.37 -7.02 5.75
N MET A 100 17.67 -6.95 5.49
CA MET A 100 18.64 -7.98 5.89
C MET A 100 18.76 -8.15 7.42
N ASP A 101 18.34 -7.15 8.18
CA ASP A 101 18.30 -7.16 9.65
C ASP A 101 17.02 -7.81 10.22
N GLY A 102 16.14 -8.34 9.36
CA GLY A 102 14.88 -8.94 9.74
C GLY A 102 13.75 -7.93 10.00
N THR A 103 14.00 -6.63 9.84
CA THR A 103 12.95 -5.61 9.91
C THR A 103 12.20 -5.51 8.58
N GLU A 104 10.92 -5.14 8.65
CA GLU A 104 10.12 -4.81 7.46
C GLU A 104 9.99 -3.29 7.33
N SER A 105 9.87 -2.82 6.09
CA SER A 105 9.53 -1.43 5.82
C SER A 105 8.77 -1.28 4.52
N LEU A 106 8.07 -0.15 4.39
CA LEU A 106 7.40 0.19 3.15
C LEU A 106 8.40 0.76 2.13
N HIS A 107 8.51 0.10 0.99
CA HIS A 107 9.18 0.61 -0.19
C HIS A 107 8.17 1.36 -1.07
N TRP A 108 8.44 2.65 -1.29
CA TRP A 108 7.58 3.55 -2.07
C TRP A 108 8.18 3.82 -3.45
N ALA A 109 7.53 3.34 -4.51
CA ALA A 109 7.91 3.63 -5.89
C ALA A 109 6.97 4.69 -6.49
N TYR A 110 7.50 5.85 -6.87
CA TYR A 110 6.72 6.88 -7.55
C TYR A 110 6.35 6.46 -8.98
N LEU A 111 5.07 6.54 -9.32
CA LEU A 111 4.55 6.15 -10.64
C LEU A 111 4.19 7.34 -11.54
N GLY A 112 4.10 8.55 -10.98
CA GLY A 112 3.72 9.75 -11.71
C GLY A 112 2.66 10.58 -11.00
N ASP A 113 2.43 11.78 -11.52
CA ASP A 113 1.36 12.65 -11.07
C ASP A 113 0.07 12.31 -11.84
N VAL A 114 -1.03 12.24 -11.12
CA VAL A 114 -2.35 11.88 -11.65
C VAL A 114 -3.35 12.99 -11.35
N HIS A 115 -4.35 13.12 -12.20
CA HIS A 115 -5.50 13.97 -11.90
C HIS A 115 -6.27 13.33 -10.75
N ASN A 116 -6.63 14.11 -9.74
CA ASN A 116 -7.46 13.59 -8.66
C ASN A 116 -8.83 13.21 -9.25
N ALA A 117 -9.26 11.96 -9.14
CA ALA A 117 -10.58 11.55 -9.63
C ALA A 117 -11.74 12.20 -8.82
N GLN A 118 -11.44 12.82 -7.68
CA GLN A 118 -12.37 13.66 -6.93
C GLN A 118 -12.48 15.10 -7.45
N GLN A 119 -11.63 15.53 -8.39
CA GLN A 119 -11.80 16.81 -9.07
C GLN A 119 -12.96 16.71 -10.04
N ILE A 120 -14.09 17.33 -9.68
CA ILE A 120 -15.23 17.47 -10.56
C ILE A 120 -14.77 18.28 -11.76
N ARG A 121 -15.03 17.81 -12.98
CA ARG A 121 -14.83 18.63 -14.17
C ARG A 121 -16.13 19.32 -14.53
N CYS A 122 -16.07 20.60 -14.81
CA CYS A 122 -17.21 21.34 -15.34
C CYS A 122 -17.68 20.70 -16.64
N GLY A 123 -18.94 20.25 -16.71
CA GLY A 123 -19.51 19.69 -17.93
C GLY A 123 -19.57 20.67 -19.10
N SER A 124 -19.49 21.99 -18.84
CA SER A 124 -19.56 23.02 -19.87
C SER A 124 -18.20 23.40 -20.47
N CYS A 125 -17.14 23.52 -19.65
CA CYS A 125 -15.84 24.00 -20.12
C CYS A 125 -14.68 23.04 -19.86
N GLY A 126 -14.90 21.95 -19.14
CA GLY A 126 -13.87 20.97 -18.77
C GLY A 126 -12.91 21.42 -17.67
N GLY A 127 -13.06 22.64 -17.15
CA GLY A 127 -12.25 23.15 -16.04
C GLY A 127 -12.45 22.36 -14.74
N ILE A 128 -11.42 22.33 -13.89
CA ILE A 128 -11.47 21.65 -12.60
C ILE A 128 -12.35 22.47 -11.64
N LEU A 129 -13.20 21.79 -10.89
CA LEU A 129 -14.11 22.35 -9.89
C LEU A 129 -13.88 21.68 -8.55
N ASP A 130 -13.95 22.50 -7.49
CA ASP A 130 -14.11 21.99 -6.13
C ASP A 130 -15.45 21.28 -5.98
N LYS A 131 -15.48 20.26 -5.12
CA LYS A 131 -16.71 19.49 -4.84
C LYS A 131 -17.85 20.35 -4.32
N GLU A 132 -17.51 21.45 -3.65
CA GLU A 132 -18.43 22.40 -3.02
C GLU A 132 -18.80 23.58 -3.94
N ALA A 133 -18.15 23.71 -5.11
CA ALA A 133 -18.41 24.80 -6.04
C ALA A 133 -19.78 24.62 -6.72
N SER A 134 -20.71 25.52 -6.39
CA SER A 134 -22.04 25.63 -7.03
C SER A 134 -21.98 26.30 -8.40
N VAL A 135 -20.94 27.12 -8.65
CA VAL A 135 -20.72 27.81 -9.92
C VAL A 135 -19.26 27.61 -10.34
N CYS A 136 -19.04 27.33 -11.63
CA CYS A 136 -17.71 27.17 -12.19
C CYS A 136 -16.95 28.50 -12.22
N PRO A 137 -15.78 28.63 -11.55
CA PRO A 137 -15.00 29.86 -11.57
C PRO A 137 -14.34 30.14 -12.93
N HIS A 138 -14.26 29.14 -13.82
CA HIS A 138 -13.65 29.28 -15.14
C HIS A 138 -14.60 29.78 -16.23
N CYS A 139 -15.89 29.44 -16.15
CA CYS A 139 -16.87 29.79 -17.20
C CYS A 139 -18.22 30.32 -16.69
N GLY A 140 -18.46 30.31 -15.39
CA GLY A 140 -19.71 30.78 -14.79
C GLY A 140 -20.89 29.81 -14.91
N ALA A 141 -20.70 28.60 -15.45
CA ALA A 141 -21.76 27.60 -15.51
C ALA A 141 -22.13 27.08 -14.11
N GLU A 142 -23.43 26.92 -13.84
CA GLU A 142 -23.92 26.24 -12.64
C GLU A 142 -23.56 24.76 -12.71
N ASN A 143 -22.98 24.23 -11.64
CA ASN A 143 -22.53 22.85 -11.60
C ASN A 143 -23.74 21.94 -11.34
N PRO A 144 -24.05 20.93 -12.18
CA PRO A 144 -25.07 19.96 -11.84
C PRO A 144 -24.59 19.23 -10.59
N LYS A 145 -25.24 19.49 -9.45
CA LYS A 145 -25.00 18.74 -8.22
C LYS A 145 -24.97 17.26 -8.57
N TYR A 146 -23.97 16.54 -8.05
CA TYR A 146 -24.01 15.09 -7.98
C TYR A 146 -25.32 14.70 -7.31
N THR A 147 -26.29 14.24 -8.10
CA THR A 147 -27.46 13.56 -7.57
C THR A 147 -26.98 12.17 -7.22
N GLU A 148 -26.70 11.92 -5.93
CA GLU A 148 -26.85 10.56 -5.40
C GLU A 148 -28.29 10.17 -5.71
N THR A 149 -28.45 9.38 -6.78
CA THR A 149 -29.72 8.74 -7.07
C THR A 149 -29.64 7.44 -6.30
N GLU A 150 -30.13 7.45 -5.07
CA GLU A 150 -30.52 6.24 -4.39
C GLU A 150 -31.71 5.65 -5.18
N GLU A 151 -31.52 4.45 -5.75
CA GLU A 151 -32.59 3.49 -6.06
C GLU A 151 -32.22 2.13 -5.48
#